data_AF-A0A1H3SL58-F1
#
_entry.id   AF-A0A1H3SL58-F1
#
_cell.length_a   1.000
_cell.length_b   1.000
_cell.length_c   1.000
_cell.angle_alpha   90.00
_cell.angle_beta   90.00
_cell.angle_gamma   90.00
#
_symmetry.space_group_name_H-M   'P 1'
#
loop_
_entity.id
_entity.type
_entity.pdbx_description
1 polymer ?
#
loop_
_entity_poly.entity_id
_entity_poly.type
_entity_poly.pdbx_seq_one_letter_code
_entity_poly.pdbx_strand_id
1 'polypeptide(L)' 'MLAAGLAGCGIMQMPTWLVAEDIRQGRLIPVLPDWAGGEVPIHAVWPQSRYLQPKVRAVIEMLTILSERPGAGFVP' A
#
# COMPACT_ATOMS: atom_id res chain seq x y z
N MET A 1 2.79 -13.60 -6.84
CA MET A 1 3.82 -13.74 -5.79
C MET A 1 3.21 -14.02 -4.42
N LEU A 2 2.23 -13.25 -3.92
CA LEU A 2 1.58 -13.50 -2.61
C LEU A 2 1.12 -14.96 -2.41
N ALA A 3 0.37 -15.52 -3.36
CA ALA A 3 -0.07 -16.91 -3.29
C ALA A 3 1.08 -17.92 -3.15
N ALA A 4 2.23 -17.66 -3.78
CA ALA A 4 3.41 -18.52 -3.66
C ALA A 4 4.08 -18.38 -2.28
N GLY A 5 4.14 -17.15 -1.74
CA GLY A 5 4.61 -16.92 -0.37
C GLY A 5 3.75 -17.64 0.67
N LEU A 6 2.41 -17.54 0.53
CA LEU A 6 1.46 -18.26 1.39
C LEU A 6 1.54 -19.79 1.24
N ALA A 7 1.94 -20.29 0.08
CA ALA A 7 2.18 -21.71 -0.17
C ALA A 7 3.57 -22.19 0.32
N GLY A 8 4.38 -21.31 0.92
CA GLY A 8 5.71 -21.67 1.43
C GLY A 8 6.78 -21.82 0.37
N CYS A 9 6.59 -21.24 -0.83
CA CYS A 9 7.55 -21.35 -1.93
C CYS A 9 8.81 -20.47 -1.79
N GLY A 10 8.98 -19.75 -0.66
CA GLY A 10 10.17 -18.97 -0.37
C GLY A 10 9.89 -17.60 0.27
N ILE A 11 10.91 -16.74 0.25
CA ILE A 11 10.86 -15.36 0.76
C ILE A 11 10.42 -14.41 -0.36
N MET A 12 9.63 -13.39 -0.04
CA MET A 12 9.21 -12.35 -0.98
C MET A 12 9.19 -10.99 -0.31
N GLN A 13 9.43 -9.93 -1.09
CA GLN A 13 9.24 -8.54 -0.66
C GLN A 13 7.87 -8.06 -1.11
N MET A 14 7.04 -7.62 -0.16
CA MET A 14 5.70 -7.10 -0.42
C MET A 14 5.47 -5.78 0.30
N PRO A 15 4.63 -4.88 -0.25
CA PRO A 15 4.16 -3.73 0.48
C PRO A 15 3.38 -4.16 1.73
N THR A 16 3.69 -3.57 2.88
CA THR A 16 3.09 -3.94 4.17
C THR A 16 1.56 -3.84 4.15
N TRP A 17 1.00 -2.83 3.48
CA TRP A 17 -0.46 -2.66 3.35
C TRP A 17 -1.16 -3.86 2.70
N LEU A 18 -0.48 -4.57 1.80
CA LEU A 18 -1.07 -5.69 1.07
C LEU A 18 -1.10 -6.97 1.91
N VAL A 19 -0.12 -7.14 2.80
CA VAL A 19 0.11 -8.38 3.58
C VAL A 19 -0.09 -8.22 5.08
N ALA A 20 -0.51 -7.04 5.54
CA ALA A 20 -0.69 -6.73 6.96
C ALA A 20 -1.60 -7.74 7.67
N GLU A 21 -2.69 -8.15 7.02
CA GLU A 21 -3.62 -9.14 7.57
C GLU A 21 -2.99 -10.54 7.64
N ASP A 22 -2.25 -10.95 6.61
CA ASP A 22 -1.57 -12.24 6.61
C ASP A 22 -0.49 -12.33 7.68
N ILE A 23 0.22 -11.22 7.94
CA ILE A 23 1.18 -11.09 9.04
C ILE A 23 0.45 -11.16 10.38
N ARG A 24 -0.64 -10.40 10.55
CA ARG A 24 -1.45 -10.37 11.77
C ARG A 24 -2.01 -11.75 12.13
N GLN A 25 -2.37 -12.54 11.13
CA GLN A 25 -2.89 -13.91 11.28
C GLN A 25 -1.78 -14.97 11.40
N GLY A 26 -0.51 -14.57 11.35
CA GLY A 26 0.63 -15.48 11.42
C GLY A 26 0.80 -16.38 10.18
N ARG A 27 0.09 -16.10 9.08
CA ARG A 27 0.25 -16.80 7.80
C ARG A 27 1.54 -16.41 7.08
N LEU A 28 2.00 -15.18 7.30
CA LEU A 28 3.29 -14.68 6.88
C LEU A 28 4.07 -14.17 8.09
N ILE A 29 5.40 -14.29 8.04
CA ILE A 29 6.29 -13.84 9.11
C ILE A 29 7.29 -12.86 8.50
N PRO A 30 7.45 -11.65 9.06
CA PRO A 30 8.50 -10.72 8.64
C PRO A 30 9.88 -11.34 8.84
N VAL A 31 10.74 -11.23 7.83
CA VAL A 31 12.13 -11.68 7.88
C VAL A 31 13.05 -10.53 7.48
N LEU A 32 14.26 -10.52 8.04
CA LEU A 32 15.30 -9.51 7.76
C LEU A 32 14.79 -8.06 7.93
N PRO A 33 14.20 -7.68 9.09
CA PRO A 33 13.59 -6.36 9.27
C PRO A 33 14.58 -5.19 9.07
N ASP A 34 15.86 -5.40 9.39
CA ASP A 34 16.92 -4.39 9.22
C ASP A 34 17.34 -4.17 7.76
N TRP A 35 16.85 -5.02 6.85
CA TRP A 35 17.13 -4.99 5.41
C TRP A 35 15.87 -4.74 4.59
N ALA A 36 14.79 -4.29 5.23
CA ALA A 36 13.57 -3.91 4.54
C ALA A 36 13.87 -2.78 3.54
N GLY A 37 13.21 -2.83 2.38
CA GLY A 37 13.25 -1.73 1.42
C GLY A 37 12.68 -0.45 2.03
N GLY A 38 13.08 0.70 1.46
CA GLY A 38 12.55 2.00 1.87
C GLY A 38 11.05 2.15 1.61
N GLU A 39 10.48 3.22 2.15
CA GLU A 39 9.09 3.58 1.90
C GLU A 39 8.85 3.81 0.41
N VAL A 40 7.79 3.18 -0.11
CA VAL A 40 7.36 3.33 -1.51
C VAL A 40 6.11 4.18 -1.52
N PRO A 41 6.19 5.47 -1.92
CA PRO A 41 5.04 6.35 -1.93
C PRO A 41 4.01 5.94 -2.98
N ILE A 42 2.74 6.16 -2.69
CA ILE A 42 1.63 5.97 -3.63
C ILE A 42 1.24 7.35 -4.15
N HIS A 43 1.19 7.51 -5.47
CA HIS A 43 0.85 8.78 -6.10
C HIS A 43 -0.49 8.71 -6.81
N ALA A 44 -1.35 9.71 -6.59
CA ALA A 44 -2.47 10.00 -7.47
C ALA A 44 -1.97 10.85 -8.64
N VAL A 45 -2.19 10.40 -9.88
CA VAL A 45 -1.73 11.09 -11.09
C VAL A 45 -2.91 11.43 -12.00
N TRP A 46 -2.86 12.59 -12.65
CA TRP A 46 -3.87 13.05 -13.61
C TRP A 46 -3.23 13.90 -14.71
N PRO A 47 -3.85 14.01 -15.89
CA PRO A 47 -3.33 14.86 -16.96
C PRO A 47 -3.25 16.33 -16.54
N GLN A 48 -2.16 16.99 -16.92
CA GLN A 48 -2.01 18.43 -16.70
C GLN A 48 -3.11 19.20 -17.44
N SER A 49 -3.86 20.02 -16.71
CA SER A 49 -4.93 20.85 -17.24
C SER A 49 -4.88 22.22 -16.58
N ARG A 50 -5.27 23.27 -17.31
CA ARG A 50 -5.36 24.63 -16.76
C ARG A 50 -6.33 24.73 -15.59
N TYR A 51 -7.38 23.90 -15.61
CA TYR A 51 -8.33 23.77 -14.51
C TYR A 51 -8.52 22.29 -14.16
N LEU A 52 -8.38 21.96 -12.88
CA LEU A 52 -8.72 20.63 -12.37
C LEU A 52 -10.24 20.49 -12.34
N GLN A 53 -10.78 19.50 -13.05
CA GLN A 53 -12.23 19.26 -13.09
C GLN A 53 -12.75 18.98 -11.66
N PRO A 54 -13.88 19.57 -11.23
CA PRO A 54 -14.40 19.40 -9.88
C PRO A 54 -14.54 17.94 -9.44
N LYS A 55 -14.97 17.06 -10.35
CA LYS A 55 -15.07 15.62 -10.08
C LYS A 55 -13.72 14.96 -9.77
N VAL A 56 -12.64 15.38 -10.43
CA VAL A 56 -11.29 14.83 -10.19
C VAL A 56 -10.78 15.32 -8.83
N ARG A 57 -10.99 16.61 -8.53
CA ARG A 57 -10.67 17.18 -7.21
C ARG A 57 -11.37 16.40 -6.09
N ALA A 58 -12.68 16.18 -6.23
CA ALA A 58 -13.47 15.45 -5.23
C ALA A 58 -12.98 14.02 -5.01
N VAL A 59 -12.56 13.32 -6.08
CA VAL A 59 -11.98 11.97 -5.96
C VAL A 59 -10.63 12.00 -5.26
N ILE A 60 -9.75 12.94 -5.60
CA ILE A 60 -8.44 13.09 -4.94
C ILE A 60 -8.63 13.36 -3.46
N GLU A 61 -9.51 14.28 -3.10
CA GLU A 61 -9.84 14.61 -1.71
C GLU A 61 -10.38 13.39 -0.95
N MET A 62 -11.28 12.62 -1.57
CA MET A 62 -11.78 11.37 -0.99
C MET A 62 -10.67 10.34 -0.78
N LEU A 63 -9.76 10.18 -1.74
CA LEU A 63 -8.62 9.26 -1.61
C LEU A 63 -7.67 9.69 -0.49
N THR A 64 -7.40 11.00 -0.34
CA THR A 64 -6.61 11.55 0.76
C THR A 64 -7.25 11.25 2.11
N ILE A 65 -8.55 11.51 2.27
CA ILE A 65 -9.28 11.20 3.51
C ILE A 65 -9.23 9.70 3.82
N LEU A 66 -9.36 8.84 2.80
CA LEU A 66 -9.30 7.39 2.99
C LEU A 66 -7.89 6.92 3.36
N SER A 67 -6.84 7.55 2.84
CA SER A 67 -5.45 7.21 3.18
C SER A 67 -5.08 7.49 4.64
N GLU A 68 -5.70 8.49 5.27
CA GLU A 68 -5.42 8.86 6.66
C GLU A 68 -6.13 7.95 7.68
N ARG A 69 -6.97 7.01 7.23
CA ARG A 69 -7.71 6.13 8.14
C ARG A 69 -6.77 5.15 8.87
N PRO A 70 -6.97 4.93 10.18
CA PRO A 70 -6.27 3.88 10.90
C PRO A 70 -6.48 2.52 10.22
N GLY A 71 -5.39 1.82 9.91
CA GLY A 71 -5.45 0.54 9.21
C GLY A 71 -5.57 0.62 7.69
N ALA A 72 -5.46 1.80 7.07
CA ALA A 72 -5.34 1.93 5.62
C ALA A 72 -4.09 1.21 5.06
N GLY A 73 -3.12 0.89 5.91
CA GLY A 73 -1.87 0.19 5.58
C GLY A 73 -0.86 1.05 4.83
N PHE A 74 -1.33 2.15 4.24
CA PHE A 74 -0.54 3.17 3.56
C PHE A 74 -0.31 4.36 4.51
N VAL A 75 0.92 4.90 4.50
CA VAL A 75 1.29 6.14 5.20
C VAL A 75 1.52 7.20 4.10
N PRO A 76 0.78 8.32 4.11
CA PRO A 76 0.91 9.38 3.10
C PRO A 76 2.28 10.07 3.08
#